data_AF-A0A7C9RAA6-F1
#
_entry.id   AF-A0A7C9RAA6-F1
#
_cell.length_a   1.000
_cell.length_b   1.000
_cell.length_c   1.000
_cell.angle_alpha   90.00
_cell.angle_beta   90.00
_cell.angle_gamma   90.00
#
_symmetry.space_group_name_H-M   'P 1'
#
loop_
_entity.id
_entity.type
_entity.pdbx_description
1 polymer ?
#
loop_
_entity_poly.entity_id
_entity_poly.type
_entity_poly.pdbx_seq_one_letter_code
_entity_poly.pdbx_strand_id
1 'polypeptide(L)'
;MGRFLDADIAHQCIFTPEELEVLNFVSRAAIDRLAITTQDEVEHIASAALSLYSTGMTDPGLLLQEVLSRFGRSIKPSAARHVDARKHTRARTR
;
A
#
# COMPACT_ATOMS: atom_id res chain seq x y z
N MET A 1 -19.81 -7.34 15.09
CA MET A 1 -18.83 -6.58 14.27
C MET A 1 -18.47 -7.46 13.09
N GLY A 2 -19.06 -7.19 11.92
CA GLY A 2 -19.01 -8.05 10.74
C GLY A 2 -17.65 -8.02 10.07
N ARG A 3 -17.14 -9.20 9.71
CA ARG A 3 -15.89 -9.39 9.00
C ARG A 3 -16.11 -9.05 7.51
N PHE A 4 -15.39 -8.05 7.00
CA PHE A 4 -15.59 -7.51 5.64
C PHE A 4 -14.99 -8.38 4.51
N LEU A 5 -14.22 -9.43 4.83
CA LEU A 5 -13.50 -10.27 3.85
C LEU A 5 -13.90 -11.77 3.93
N ASP A 6 -15.01 -12.08 4.62
CA ASP A 6 -15.27 -13.39 5.21
C ASP A 6 -16.30 -14.21 4.41
N ALA A 7 -15.95 -14.63 3.20
CA ALA A 7 -16.50 -15.85 2.57
C ALA A 7 -15.78 -16.13 1.25
N ASP A 8 -15.78 -15.17 0.33
CA ASP A 8 -15.33 -15.39 -1.05
C ASP A 8 -13.80 -15.49 -1.20
N ILE A 9 -13.04 -14.73 -0.40
CA ILE A 9 -11.56 -14.75 -0.45
C ILE A 9 -11.01 -15.96 0.33
N ALA A 10 -11.67 -16.33 1.43
CA ALA A 10 -11.31 -17.50 2.23
C ALA A 10 -11.56 -18.82 1.47
N HIS A 11 -12.60 -18.89 0.62
CA HIS A 11 -12.90 -20.06 -0.20
C HIS A 11 -11.90 -20.34 -1.32
N GLN A 12 -11.02 -19.39 -1.67
CA GLN A 12 -10.02 -19.62 -2.72
C GLN A 12 -8.70 -20.22 -2.23
N CYS A 13 -8.49 -20.40 -0.91
CA CYS A 13 -7.28 -21.05 -0.35
C CYS A 13 -5.94 -20.47 -0.88
N ILE A 14 -5.87 -19.18 -1.21
CA ILE A 14 -4.66 -18.56 -1.78
C ILE A 14 -3.81 -17.86 -0.71
N PHE A 15 -4.44 -17.37 0.37
CA PHE A 15 -3.78 -16.54 1.37
C PHE A 15 -3.81 -17.18 2.76
N THR A 16 -2.68 -17.11 3.45
CA THR A 16 -2.53 -17.51 4.85
C THR A 16 -3.20 -16.49 5.79
N PRO A 17 -3.51 -16.86 7.04
CA PRO A 17 -4.12 -15.95 8.02
C PRO A 17 -3.31 -14.66 8.23
N GLU A 18 -1.98 -14.76 8.24
CA GLU A 18 -1.07 -13.61 8.40
C GLU A 18 -1.18 -12.64 7.22
N GLU A 19 -1.30 -13.16 5.99
CA GLU A 19 -1.47 -12.35 4.79
C GLU A 19 -2.82 -11.63 4.75
N LEU A 20 -3.86 -12.30 5.24
CA LEU A 20 -5.18 -11.70 5.41
C LEU A 20 -5.16 -10.58 6.48
N GLU A 21 -4.39 -10.74 7.56
CA GLU A 21 -4.22 -9.68 8.55
C GLU A 21 -3.50 -8.46 7.97
N VAL A 22 -2.44 -8.68 7.19
CA VAL A 22 -1.72 -7.60 6.47
C VAL A 22 -2.65 -6.85 5.52
N LEU A 23 -3.38 -7.58 4.66
CA LEU A 23 -4.32 -6.98 3.70
C LEU A 23 -5.43 -6.22 4.41
N ASN A 24 -6.01 -6.80 5.47
CA ASN A 24 -7.06 -6.16 6.24
C ASN A 24 -6.55 -4.89 6.92
N PHE A 25 -5.35 -4.92 7.51
CA PHE A 25 -4.72 -3.75 8.10
C PHE A 25 -4.52 -2.62 7.07
N VAL A 26 -3.97 -2.94 5.90
CA VAL A 26 -3.73 -1.99 4.82
C VAL A 26 -5.04 -1.38 4.32
N SER A 27 -6.05 -2.21 4.04
CA SER A 27 -7.35 -1.73 3.55
C SER A 27 -8.03 -0.82 4.56
N ARG A 28 -8.05 -1.17 5.84
CA ARG A 28 -8.64 -0.33 6.90
C ARG A 28 -7.93 1.00 7.05
N ALA A 29 -6.59 0.97 7.09
CA ALA A 29 -5.79 2.19 7.20
C ALA A 29 -5.96 3.10 5.97
N ALA A 30 -6.15 2.53 4.78
CA ALA A 30 -6.43 3.28 3.56
C ALA A 30 -7.83 3.92 3.60
N ILE A 31 -8.86 3.16 4.00
CA ILE A 31 -10.24 3.64 4.15
C ILE A 31 -10.31 4.82 5.12
N ASP A 32 -9.70 4.67 6.30
CA ASP A 32 -9.68 5.73 7.32
C ASP A 32 -8.99 7.00 6.82
N ARG A 33 -7.86 6.87 6.11
CA ARG A 33 -7.09 8.02 5.60
C ARG A 33 -7.73 8.71 4.40
N LEU A 34 -8.43 7.96 3.55
CA LEU A 34 -9.11 8.47 2.38
C LEU A 34 -10.55 8.92 2.68
N ALA A 35 -11.01 8.75 3.93
CA ALA A 35 -12.37 9.03 4.37
C ALA A 35 -13.43 8.38 3.47
N ILE A 36 -13.16 7.13 3.07
CA ILE A 36 -14.04 6.39 2.16
C ILE A 36 -15.32 6.00 2.89
N THR A 37 -16.45 6.35 2.28
CA THR A 37 -17.77 6.06 2.84
C THR A 37 -18.61 5.13 1.99
N THR A 38 -18.17 4.81 0.76
CA THR A 38 -18.93 3.97 -0.16
C THR A 38 -18.36 2.56 -0.22
N GLN A 39 -19.25 1.57 -0.35
CA GLN A 39 -18.86 0.16 -0.43
C GLN A 39 -18.05 -0.13 -1.71
N ASP A 40 -18.41 0.51 -2.82
CA ASP A 40 -17.70 0.38 -4.10
C ASP A 40 -16.22 0.78 -3.99
N GLU A 41 -15.93 1.90 -3.33
CA GLU A 41 -14.56 2.35 -3.09
C GLU A 41 -13.79 1.44 -2.13
N VAL A 42 -14.48 0.85 -1.14
CA VAL A 42 -13.89 -0.15 -0.23
C VAL A 42 -13.46 -1.40 -1.02
N GLU A 43 -14.31 -1.89 -1.92
CA GLU A 43 -14.01 -3.04 -2.78
C GLU A 43 -12.85 -2.73 -3.74
N HIS A 44 -12.81 -1.52 -4.30
CA HIS A 44 -11.70 -1.06 -5.12
C HIS A 44 -10.36 -1.01 -4.36
N ILE A 45 -10.36 -0.52 -3.11
CA ILE A 45 -9.17 -0.49 -2.25
C ILE A 45 -8.68 -1.90 -1.92
N ALA A 46 -9.60 -2.80 -1.55
CA ALA A 46 -9.26 -4.19 -1.24
C ALA A 46 -8.68 -4.91 -2.46
N SER A 47 -9.28 -4.73 -3.64
CA SER A 47 -8.79 -5.28 -4.91
C SER A 47 -7.40 -4.77 -5.27
N ALA A 48 -7.13 -3.47 -5.08
CA ALA A 48 -5.82 -2.89 -5.34
C ALA A 48 -4.75 -3.39 -4.35
N ALA A 49 -5.06 -3.50 -3.06
CA ALA A 49 -4.16 -4.07 -2.06
C ALA A 49 -3.80 -5.52 -2.40
N LEU A 50 -4.80 -6.33 -2.78
CA LEU A 50 -4.63 -7.72 -3.22
C LEU A 50 -3.74 -7.83 -4.47
N SER A 51 -3.98 -6.95 -5.45
CA SER A 51 -3.20 -6.92 -6.68
C SER A 51 -1.74 -6.57 -6.42
N LEU A 52 -1.47 -5.56 -5.58
CA LEU A 52 -0.11 -5.18 -5.19
C LEU A 52 0.59 -6.31 -4.42
N TYR A 53 -0.11 -6.93 -3.48
CA TYR A 53 0.41 -8.08 -2.74
C TYR A 53 0.78 -9.24 -3.68
N SER A 54 -0.09 -9.53 -4.65
CA SER A 54 0.15 -10.58 -5.66
C SER A 54 1.33 -10.29 -6.58
N THR A 55 1.78 -9.04 -6.71
CA THR A 55 3.01 -8.68 -7.44
C THR A 55 4.29 -8.90 -6.64
N GLY A 56 4.19 -9.39 -5.39
CA GLY A 56 5.31 -9.65 -4.49
C GLY A 56 5.60 -8.51 -3.51
N MET A 57 4.76 -7.48 -3.46
CA MET A 57 4.87 -6.41 -2.47
C MET A 57 4.24 -6.86 -1.16
N THR A 58 5.03 -7.42 -0.26
CA THR A 58 4.53 -7.97 1.02
C THR A 58 4.66 -7.01 2.20
N ASP A 59 5.39 -5.90 2.05
CA ASP A 59 5.56 -4.91 3.11
C ASP A 59 4.26 -4.08 3.31
N PRO A 60 3.66 -4.09 4.51
CA PRO A 60 2.40 -3.40 4.78
C PRO A 60 2.50 -1.88 4.64
N GLY A 61 3.67 -1.29 4.91
CA GLY A 61 3.89 0.15 4.80
C GLY A 61 3.91 0.60 3.33
N LEU A 62 4.64 -0.13 2.48
CA LEU A 62 4.70 0.12 1.04
C LEU A 62 3.35 -0.13 0.36
N LEU A 63 2.65 -1.20 0.74
CA LEU A 63 1.30 -1.49 0.24
C LEU A 63 0.34 -0.34 0.53
N LEU A 64 0.31 0.13 1.78
CA LEU A 64 -0.52 1.25 2.18
C LEU A 64 -0.14 2.53 1.44
N GLN A 65 1.15 2.80 1.27
CA GLN A 65 1.61 3.98 0.52
C GLN A 65 1.17 3.92 -0.95
N GLU A 66 1.29 2.77 -1.61
CA GLU A 66 0.87 2.63 -3.01
C GLU A 66 -0.64 2.66 -3.19
N VAL A 67 -1.40 2.04 -2.29
CA VAL A 67 -2.86 2.18 -2.28
C VAL A 67 -3.24 3.64 -2.11
N LEU A 68 -2.67 4.35 -1.14
CA LEU A 68 -2.92 5.78 -0.94
C LEU A 68 -2.48 6.63 -2.13
N SER A 69 -1.40 6.26 -2.83
CA SER A 69 -0.93 6.95 -4.05
C SER A 69 -1.91 6.78 -5.21
N ARG A 70 -2.49 5.59 -5.37
CA ARG A 70 -3.45 5.26 -6.42
C ARG A 70 -4.83 5.90 -6.22
N PHE A 71 -5.33 5.95 -4.98
CA PHE A 71 -6.67 6.45 -4.67
C PHE A 71 -6.67 7.87 -4.11
N GLY A 72 -5.66 8.22 -3.32
CA GLY A 72 -5.44 9.58 -2.84
C GLY A 72 -4.70 10.39 -3.89
N ARG A 73 -5.46 11.17 -4.68
CA ARG A 73 -4.93 12.21 -5.59
C ARG A 73 -3.58 12.75 -5.11
N SER A 74 -2.50 12.30 -5.76
CA SER A 74 -1.15 12.88 -5.67
C SER A 74 -0.76 13.36 -4.27
N ILE A 75 -0.57 12.44 -3.33
CA ILE A 75 0.45 12.68 -2.31
C ILE A 75 1.76 12.57 -3.08
N LYS A 76 2.21 13.69 -3.68
CA LYS A 76 3.54 13.78 -4.28
C LYS A 76 4.50 13.05 -3.34
N PRO A 77 5.34 12.12 -3.82
CA PRO A 77 6.47 11.70 -3.04
C PRO A 77 7.21 13.00 -2.73
N SER A 78 7.19 13.42 -1.46
CA SER A 78 8.08 14.47 -1.04
C SER A 78 9.46 13.91 -1.34
N ALA A 79 10.04 14.39 -2.43
CA ALA A 79 11.34 14.00 -2.93
C ALA A 79 12.34 14.29 -1.82
N ALA A 80 12.60 13.30 -0.99
CA ALA A 80 13.60 13.36 0.04
C ALA A 80 14.46 12.11 -0.07
N ARG A 81 15.49 12.26 -0.90
CA ARG A 81 16.75 11.50 -0.89
C ARG A 81 16.78 10.19 -1.69
N HIS A 82 16.64 10.33 -3.01
CA HIS A 82 17.69 9.77 -3.86
C HIS A 82 18.78 10.85 -4.00
N VAL A 83 19.67 10.95 -3.02
CA VAL A 83 20.96 11.61 -3.26
C VAL A 83 21.83 10.54 -3.87
N ASP A 84 21.82 10.50 -5.20
CA ASP A 84 22.96 10.05 -5.98
C ASP A 84 24.19 10.80 -5.45
N ALA A 85 24.95 10.14 -4.57
CA ALA A 85 26.29 10.59 -4.21
C ALA A 85 27.26 10.24 -5.36
N ARG A 86 27.00 10.77 -6.56
CA ARG A 86 27.98 10.83 -7.64
C ARG A 86 28.41 12.27 -7.84
N LYS A 87 29.70 12.47 -7.59
CA LYS A 87 30.54 13.64 -7.87
C LYS A 87 30.44 14.77 -6.84
N HIS A 88 31.29 14.68 -5.82
CA HIS A 88 32.02 15.87 -5.40
C HIS A 88 33.48 15.76 -5.83
N THR A 89 33.76 16.52 -6.88
CA THR A 89 35.06 16.90 -7.40
C THR A 89 36.03 17.23 -6.27
N ARG A 90 37.18 16.56 -6.30
CA ARG A 90 38.31 16.79 -5.40
C ARG A 90 38.96 18.12 -5.78
N ALA A 91 38.41 19.24 -5.31
CA ALA A 91 39.11 20.51 -5.29
C ALA A 91 40.04 20.51 -4.07
N ARG A 92 41.34 20.22 -4.28
CA ARG A 92 42.38 20.44 -3.28
C ARG A 92 43.35 21.48 -3.83
N THR A 93 43.13 22.69 -3.35
CA THR A 93 44.13 23.71 -3.02
C THR A 93 45.55 23.18 -2.85
N ARG A 94 46.52 23.67 -3.64
CA ARG A 94 47.44 24.76 -3.24
C ARG A 94 48.32 25.17 -4.41
#